data_AF-A0A3N5YIL1-F1
#
_entry.id   AF-A0A3N5YIL1-F1
#
_cell.length_a   1.000
_cell.length_b   1.000
_cell.length_c   1.000
_cell.angle_alpha   90.00
_cell.angle_beta   90.00
_cell.angle_gamma   90.00
#
_symmetry.space_group_name_H-M   'P 1'
#
loop_
_entity.id
_entity.type
_entity.pdbx_description
1 polymer ?
#
loop_
_entity_poly.entity_id
_entity_poly.type
_entity_poly.pdbx_seq_one_letter_code
_entity_poly.pdbx_strand_id
1 'polypeptide(L)'
;GLARVYPVAAVTKGLEGRELCEYRALKEAGAAALSDDGRPLLDSRLLRRALETSGLPVIGHCEDPYLAAGGVMNEGPVSRMLGVAGTPNACESIMVMRDIALSELTGAPVHIAHVSTAQSIRAIREAKARGVPVTAETAPHYFTLTDAAVIEQGAAAKMNPPLRSEQDRHAVRAALADGTLDCIATDHAPHAPEEKAAGLARAPNGIIGLETAFPISMELVKDGVVPLSRLIELFTAAPARILGLPCGLFPGAPADVAVFDPEVEFVVEPSLFKSRSRNSPFCGRSVRGRAVMTIVGGRIVFE
;
A
#
# COMPACT_ATOMS: atom_id res chain seq x y z
N GLY A 1 -19.78 11.13 -7.40
CA GLY A 1 -18.44 11.74 -7.54
C GLY A 1 -17.75 11.21 -8.79
N LEU A 2 -16.45 11.51 -8.97
CA LEU A 2 -15.61 10.96 -10.04
C LEU A 2 -15.11 9.52 -9.75
N ALA A 3 -15.29 9.04 -8.52
CA ALA A 3 -15.00 7.68 -8.08
C ALA A 3 -15.98 7.28 -6.96
N ARG A 4 -15.99 6.00 -6.60
CA ARG A 4 -16.53 5.54 -5.31
C ARG A 4 -15.47 5.74 -4.24
N VAL A 5 -15.89 6.26 -3.09
CA VAL A 5 -15.00 6.50 -1.95
C VAL A 5 -15.56 5.73 -0.77
N TYR A 6 -14.77 4.78 -0.27
CA TYR A 6 -15.08 3.96 0.89
C TYR A 6 -14.16 4.39 2.03
N PRO A 7 -14.66 5.16 3.01
CA PRO A 7 -13.81 5.73 4.05
C PRO A 7 -13.30 4.63 5.00
N VAL A 8 -12.04 4.75 5.39
CA VAL A 8 -11.44 4.01 6.51
C VAL A 8 -11.54 4.90 7.74
N ALA A 9 -12.08 4.37 8.84
CA ALA A 9 -12.20 5.12 10.08
C ALA A 9 -11.04 4.79 11.04
N ALA A 10 -10.78 5.68 12.00
CA ALA A 10 -9.72 5.47 12.99
C ALA A 10 -10.05 4.29 13.92
N VAL A 11 -9.05 3.49 14.28
CA VAL A 11 -9.16 2.52 15.37
C VAL A 11 -9.27 3.27 16.70
N THR A 12 -8.44 4.30 16.89
CA THR A 12 -8.43 5.09 18.12
C THR A 12 -8.80 6.55 17.90
N LYS A 13 -9.41 7.17 18.92
CA LYS A 13 -9.83 8.58 18.86
C LYS A 13 -8.61 9.46 18.57
N GLY A 14 -8.72 10.28 17.53
CA GLY A 14 -7.65 11.19 17.12
C GLY A 14 -6.35 10.50 16.65
N LEU A 15 -6.38 9.18 16.37
CA LEU A 15 -5.20 8.38 16.05
C LEU A 15 -4.15 8.42 17.19
N GLU A 16 -4.59 8.52 18.45
CA GLU A 16 -3.70 8.71 19.59
C GLU A 16 -3.20 7.41 20.23
N GLY A 17 -3.77 6.26 19.88
CA GLY A 17 -3.40 4.97 20.45
C GLY A 17 -3.77 4.81 21.94
N ARG A 18 -4.81 5.52 22.41
CA ARG A 18 -5.22 5.58 23.83
C ARG A 18 -6.61 5.04 24.12
N GLU A 19 -7.57 5.40 23.28
CA GLU A 19 -8.98 5.09 23.47
C GLU A 19 -9.60 4.66 22.12
N LEU A 20 -10.37 3.57 22.12
CA LEU A 20 -11.02 3.07 20.91
C LEU A 20 -12.15 4.01 20.46
N CYS A 21 -12.39 4.04 19.16
CA CYS A 21 -13.57 4.70 18.60
C CYS A 21 -14.86 3.89 18.80
N GLU A 22 -16.01 4.56 18.62
CA GLU A 22 -17.34 3.93 18.63
C GLU A 22 -17.59 3.21 17.29
N TYR A 23 -17.05 1.99 17.13
CA TYR A 23 -17.04 1.29 15.85
C TYR A 23 -18.40 1.05 15.21
N ARG A 24 -19.44 0.81 16.03
CA ARG A 24 -20.80 0.63 15.52
C ARG A 24 -21.29 1.90 14.81
N ALA A 25 -21.11 3.06 15.43
CA ALA A 25 -21.50 4.33 14.84
C ALA A 25 -20.69 4.64 13.57
N LEU A 26 -19.38 4.31 13.56
CA LEU A 26 -18.53 4.45 12.38
C LEU A 26 -18.98 3.54 11.22
N LYS A 27 -19.34 2.29 11.52
CA LYS A 27 -19.86 1.34 10.53
C LYS A 27 -21.21 1.81 9.96
N GLU A 28 -22.12 2.28 10.81
CA GLU A 28 -23.41 2.85 10.39
C GLU A 28 -23.23 4.12 9.53
N ALA A 29 -22.17 4.91 9.78
CA ALA A 29 -21.77 6.04 8.96
C ALA A 29 -21.05 5.67 7.64
N GLY A 30 -20.79 4.38 7.39
CA GLY A 30 -20.24 3.88 6.13
C GLY A 30 -18.73 3.59 6.13
N ALA A 31 -18.09 3.45 7.30
CA ALA A 31 -16.71 2.99 7.38
C ALA A 31 -16.56 1.57 6.79
N ALA A 32 -15.63 1.40 5.85
CA ALA A 32 -15.35 0.11 5.20
C ALA A 32 -14.30 -0.72 5.96
N ALA A 33 -13.43 -0.06 6.71
CA ALA A 33 -12.39 -0.67 7.53
C ALA A 33 -11.99 0.29 8.67
N LEU A 34 -11.12 -0.20 9.55
CA LEU A 34 -10.49 0.59 10.60
C LEU A 34 -8.97 0.64 10.40
N SER A 35 -8.35 1.80 10.60
CA SER A 35 -6.89 1.93 10.59
C SER A 35 -6.43 3.16 11.36
N ASP A 36 -5.30 3.05 12.05
CA ASP A 36 -4.56 4.21 12.57
C ASP A 36 -3.35 4.53 11.66
N ASP A 37 -3.56 4.49 10.33
CA ASP A 37 -2.50 4.73 9.36
C ASP A 37 -1.81 6.10 9.56
N GLY A 38 -0.49 6.10 9.35
CA GLY A 38 0.40 7.22 9.68
C GLY A 38 0.72 7.39 11.18
N ARG A 39 0.04 6.67 12.10
CA ARG A 39 0.34 6.64 13.54
C ARG A 39 0.18 5.22 14.10
N PRO A 40 1.24 4.40 14.09
CA PRO A 40 1.15 2.99 14.44
C PRO A 40 0.51 2.73 15.80
N LEU A 41 -0.47 1.82 15.85
CA LEU A 41 -1.11 1.43 17.10
C LEU A 41 -0.18 0.52 17.91
N LEU A 42 0.44 1.06 18.97
CA LEU A 42 1.45 0.36 19.77
C LEU A 42 0.86 -0.56 20.85
N ASP A 43 -0.25 -0.15 21.49
CA ASP A 43 -0.84 -0.93 22.57
C ASP A 43 -1.55 -2.18 22.02
N SER A 44 -0.88 -3.33 22.15
CA SER A 44 -1.42 -4.64 21.75
C SER A 44 -2.77 -4.96 22.38
N ARG A 45 -3.08 -4.40 23.56
CA ARG A 45 -4.39 -4.60 24.22
C ARG A 45 -5.49 -3.86 23.47
N LEU A 46 -5.20 -2.66 22.95
CA LEU A 46 -6.16 -1.91 22.14
C LEU A 46 -6.38 -2.58 20.79
N LEU A 47 -5.31 -3.00 20.11
CA LEU A 47 -5.44 -3.73 18.85
C LEU A 47 -6.24 -5.03 19.03
N ARG A 48 -5.94 -5.81 20.07
CA ARG A 48 -6.72 -7.01 20.41
C ARG A 48 -8.20 -6.69 20.59
N ARG A 49 -8.53 -5.67 21.39
CA ARG A 49 -9.93 -5.27 21.62
C ARG A 49 -10.60 -4.80 20.33
N ALA A 50 -9.88 -4.09 19.45
CA ALA A 50 -10.38 -3.66 18.16
C ALA A 50 -10.73 -4.87 17.27
N LEU A 51 -9.85 -5.87 17.23
CA LEU A 51 -10.07 -7.14 16.52
C LEU A 51 -11.28 -7.90 17.08
N GLU A 52 -11.43 -7.96 18.40
CA GLU A 52 -12.56 -8.64 19.07
C GLU A 52 -13.92 -7.95 18.87
N THR A 53 -13.96 -6.62 18.68
CA THR A 53 -15.21 -5.85 18.83
C THR A 53 -15.65 -5.04 17.60
N SER A 54 -14.77 -4.81 16.62
CA SER A 54 -15.08 -3.90 15.50
C SER A 54 -16.12 -4.45 14.52
N GLY A 55 -16.09 -5.76 14.25
CA GLY A 55 -16.88 -6.35 13.16
C GLY A 55 -16.59 -5.72 11.79
N LEU A 56 -15.39 -5.16 11.63
CA LEU A 56 -14.83 -4.56 10.41
C LEU A 56 -13.38 -5.06 10.24
N PRO A 57 -12.85 -5.11 9.00
CA PRO A 57 -11.43 -5.34 8.79
C PRO A 57 -10.58 -4.28 9.51
N VAL A 58 -9.54 -4.71 10.22
CA VAL A 58 -8.52 -3.81 10.80
C VAL A 58 -7.30 -3.83 9.89
N ILE A 59 -6.91 -2.66 9.38
CA ILE A 59 -5.75 -2.46 8.51
C ILE A 59 -4.61 -1.87 9.35
N GLY A 60 -3.48 -2.59 9.41
CA GLY A 60 -2.31 -2.19 10.18
C GLY A 60 -1.25 -1.52 9.33
N HIS A 61 -0.91 -0.27 9.66
CA HIS A 61 0.38 0.32 9.34
C HIS A 61 1.42 -0.26 10.31
N CYS A 62 2.13 -1.30 9.89
CA CYS A 62 3.07 -2.01 10.74
C CYS A 62 4.42 -1.28 10.78
N GLU A 63 4.62 -0.45 11.81
CA GLU A 63 5.87 0.24 12.07
C GLU A 63 6.13 0.31 13.58
N ASP A 64 7.31 -0.13 14.02
CA ASP A 64 7.81 0.16 15.36
C ASP A 64 8.49 1.54 15.35
N PRO A 65 7.93 2.56 16.04
CA PRO A 65 8.43 3.92 15.97
C PRO A 65 9.77 4.11 16.69
N TYR A 66 10.16 3.20 17.57
CA TYR A 66 11.46 3.24 18.24
C TYR A 66 12.57 2.75 17.29
N LEU A 67 12.27 1.74 16.48
CA LEU A 67 13.17 1.30 15.40
C LEU A 67 13.16 2.24 14.19
N ALA A 68 12.05 2.92 13.94
CA ALA A 68 11.96 3.94 12.88
C ALA A 68 12.65 5.26 13.25
N ALA A 69 12.91 5.50 14.54
CA ALA A 69 13.34 6.80 15.06
C ALA A 69 14.57 7.35 14.33
N GLY A 70 14.40 8.48 13.64
CA GLY A 70 15.46 9.15 12.89
C GLY A 70 15.79 8.51 11.53
N GLY A 71 15.20 7.37 11.19
CA GLY A 71 15.37 6.70 9.91
C GLY A 71 14.84 7.53 8.74
N VAL A 72 15.61 7.61 7.66
CA VAL A 72 15.30 8.43 6.48
C VAL A 72 15.01 7.58 5.24
N MET A 73 15.60 6.39 5.19
CA MET A 73 15.46 5.41 4.11
C MET A 73 15.73 4.02 4.66
N ASN A 74 15.85 2.99 3.81
CA ASN A 74 16.20 1.64 4.27
C ASN A 74 17.58 1.59 4.95
N GLU A 75 17.69 0.84 6.05
CA GLU A 75 18.98 0.52 6.65
C GLU A 75 19.75 -0.48 5.76
N GLY A 76 20.86 -0.04 5.19
CA GLY A 76 21.60 -0.88 4.26
C GLY A 76 22.90 -0.25 3.77
N PRO A 77 23.50 -0.82 2.70
CA PRO A 77 24.66 -0.23 2.04
C PRO A 77 24.42 1.19 1.54
N VAL A 78 23.23 1.48 1.00
CA VAL A 78 22.90 2.80 0.42
C VAL A 78 22.81 3.88 1.48
N SER A 79 22.13 3.64 2.62
CA SER A 79 22.07 4.63 3.70
C SER A 79 23.45 4.94 4.29
N ARG A 80 24.31 3.91 4.43
CA ARG A 80 25.71 4.08 4.85
C ARG A 80 26.52 4.90 3.86
N MET A 81 26.34 4.65 2.56
CA MET A 81 27.01 5.41 1.50
C MET A 81 26.59 6.88 1.50
N LEU A 82 25.30 7.15 1.70
CA LEU A 82 24.75 8.51 1.73
C LEU A 82 24.96 9.22 3.08
N GLY A 83 25.48 8.53 4.10
CA GLY A 83 25.72 9.09 5.42
C GLY A 83 24.42 9.47 6.16
N VAL A 84 23.32 8.76 5.91
CA VAL A 84 22.02 9.00 6.55
C VAL A 84 21.58 7.81 7.40
N ALA A 85 20.79 8.07 8.44
CA ALA A 85 20.19 7.03 9.26
C ALA A 85 19.18 6.21 8.43
N GLY A 86 19.21 4.89 8.60
CA GLY A 86 18.28 3.97 7.95
C GLY A 86 17.29 3.35 8.92
N THR A 87 16.17 2.89 8.40
CA THR A 87 15.14 2.14 9.12
C THR A 87 15.35 0.65 8.86
N PRO A 88 15.59 -0.19 9.88
CA PRO A 88 15.79 -1.63 9.68
C PRO A 88 14.51 -2.34 9.23
N ASN A 89 14.62 -3.46 8.52
CA ASN A 89 13.45 -4.30 8.16
C ASN A 89 12.65 -4.77 9.38
N ALA A 90 13.34 -4.93 10.53
CA ALA A 90 12.72 -5.31 11.79
C ALA A 90 11.62 -4.34 12.24
N CYS A 91 11.76 -3.05 11.91
CA CYS A 91 10.76 -2.01 12.20
C CYS A 91 9.36 -2.40 11.68
N GLU A 92 9.28 -3.00 10.50
CA GLU A 92 8.02 -3.50 9.95
C GLU A 92 7.67 -4.88 10.52
N SER A 93 8.60 -5.83 10.40
CA SER A 93 8.28 -7.25 10.60
C SER A 93 7.83 -7.62 12.01
N ILE A 94 8.32 -6.92 13.05
CA ILE A 94 7.95 -7.23 14.44
C ILE A 94 6.48 -6.89 14.68
N MET A 95 6.02 -5.77 14.12
CA MET A 95 4.62 -5.35 14.20
C MET A 95 3.73 -6.28 13.38
N VAL A 96 4.17 -6.72 12.20
CA VAL A 96 3.45 -7.74 11.41
C VAL A 96 3.29 -9.05 12.21
N MET A 97 4.36 -9.54 12.85
CA MET A 97 4.31 -10.76 13.66
C MET A 97 3.38 -10.62 14.88
N ARG A 98 3.38 -9.44 15.52
CA ARG A 98 2.45 -9.13 16.62
C ARG A 98 0.99 -9.17 16.14
N ASP A 99 0.70 -8.51 15.02
CA ASP A 99 -0.66 -8.38 14.49
C ASP A 99 -1.20 -9.74 14.04
N ILE A 100 -0.35 -10.57 13.42
CA ILE A 100 -0.62 -11.98 13.13
C ILE A 100 -0.98 -12.75 14.40
N ALA A 101 -0.18 -12.63 15.47
CA ALA A 101 -0.43 -13.36 16.71
C ALA A 101 -1.76 -12.95 17.37
N LEU A 102 -2.14 -11.68 17.29
CA LEU A 102 -3.42 -11.19 17.80
C LEU A 102 -4.60 -11.63 16.91
N SER A 103 -4.42 -11.68 15.59
CA SER A 103 -5.40 -12.24 14.67
C SER A 103 -5.60 -13.75 14.93
N GLU A 104 -4.52 -14.50 15.14
CA GLU A 104 -4.54 -15.92 15.48
C GLU A 104 -5.24 -16.16 16.84
N LEU A 105 -4.98 -15.31 17.84
CA LEU A 105 -5.62 -15.39 19.15
C LEU A 105 -7.13 -15.12 19.11
N THR A 106 -7.57 -14.15 18.30
CA THR A 106 -8.96 -13.66 18.28
C THR A 106 -9.80 -14.33 17.21
N GLY A 107 -9.18 -14.93 16.19
CA GLY A 107 -9.84 -15.41 14.98
C GLY A 107 -10.37 -14.29 14.07
N ALA A 108 -10.08 -13.02 14.39
CA ALA A 108 -10.56 -11.88 13.62
C ALA A 108 -9.56 -11.51 12.50
N PRO A 109 -10.06 -11.06 11.33
CA PRO A 109 -9.21 -10.76 10.21
C PRO A 109 -8.37 -9.50 10.42
N VAL A 110 -7.10 -9.57 10.02
CA VAL A 110 -6.20 -8.41 9.96
C VAL A 110 -5.66 -8.26 8.54
N HIS A 111 -5.52 -7.02 8.09
CA HIS A 111 -4.92 -6.68 6.81
C HIS A 111 -3.63 -5.88 7.05
N ILE A 112 -2.51 -6.33 6.46
CA ILE A 112 -1.20 -5.69 6.61
C ILE A 112 -0.96 -4.75 5.43
N ALA A 113 -0.86 -3.46 5.70
CA ALA A 113 -0.65 -2.42 4.69
C ALA A 113 0.77 -2.47 4.11
N HIS A 114 0.89 -2.11 2.83
CA HIS A 114 2.13 -1.75 2.11
C HIS A 114 3.39 -2.55 2.51
N VAL A 115 3.31 -3.88 2.52
CA VAL A 115 4.41 -4.77 2.95
C VAL A 115 5.64 -4.57 2.07
N SER A 116 6.79 -4.32 2.71
CA SER A 116 8.05 -4.01 2.02
C SER A 116 9.18 -5.01 2.27
N THR A 117 9.10 -5.87 3.29
CA THR A 117 10.24 -6.72 3.71
C THR A 117 10.04 -8.21 3.48
N ALA A 118 11.13 -8.93 3.16
CA ALA A 118 11.12 -10.38 3.03
C ALA A 118 10.74 -11.09 4.34
N GLN A 119 11.10 -10.52 5.48
CA GLN A 119 10.76 -11.05 6.81
C GLN A 119 9.25 -11.00 7.08
N SER A 120 8.59 -9.87 6.81
CA SER A 120 7.14 -9.75 6.91
C SER A 120 6.42 -10.73 5.99
N ILE A 121 6.87 -10.83 4.74
CA ILE A 121 6.33 -11.76 3.75
C ILE A 121 6.42 -13.21 4.24
N ARG A 122 7.56 -13.61 4.82
CA ARG A 122 7.72 -14.95 5.40
C ARG A 122 6.70 -15.19 6.52
N ALA A 123 6.57 -14.24 7.45
CA ALA A 123 5.62 -14.36 8.57
C ALA A 123 4.17 -14.47 8.08
N ILE A 124 3.77 -13.66 7.10
CA ILE A 124 2.43 -13.71 6.48
C ILE A 124 2.20 -15.06 5.81
N ARG A 125 3.17 -15.56 5.03
CA ARG A 125 3.06 -16.87 4.36
C ARG A 125 2.86 -18.00 5.37
N GLU A 126 3.67 -18.03 6.42
CA GLU A 126 3.58 -19.03 7.49
C GLU A 126 2.24 -18.95 8.23
N ALA A 127 1.73 -17.74 8.48
CA ALA A 127 0.44 -17.52 9.13
C ALA A 127 -0.72 -18.00 8.27
N LYS A 128 -0.72 -17.68 6.97
CA LYS A 128 -1.72 -18.19 6.01
C LYS A 128 -1.70 -19.73 5.95
N ALA A 129 -0.52 -20.35 5.96
CA ALA A 129 -0.40 -21.81 5.98
C ALA A 129 -1.00 -22.46 7.25
N ARG A 130 -1.06 -21.72 8.36
CA ARG A 130 -1.75 -22.14 9.60
C ARG A 130 -3.24 -21.81 9.61
N GLY A 131 -3.76 -21.12 8.59
CA GLY A 131 -5.17 -20.70 8.52
C GLY A 131 -5.48 -19.43 9.32
N VAL A 132 -4.48 -18.67 9.74
CA VAL A 132 -4.68 -17.36 10.38
C VAL A 132 -5.35 -16.42 9.36
N PRO A 133 -6.41 -15.67 9.73
CA PRO A 133 -7.12 -14.79 8.81
C PRO A 133 -6.34 -13.48 8.57
N VAL A 134 -5.14 -13.59 8.01
CA VAL A 134 -4.29 -12.47 7.61
C VAL A 134 -4.35 -12.28 6.11
N THR A 135 -4.52 -11.03 5.68
CA THR A 135 -4.31 -10.60 4.30
C THR A 135 -3.27 -9.49 4.29
N ALA A 136 -2.70 -9.20 3.12
CA ALA A 136 -1.67 -8.18 2.99
C ALA A 136 -1.67 -7.57 1.59
N GLU A 137 -1.21 -6.34 1.51
CA GLU A 137 -1.00 -5.63 0.25
C GLU A 137 0.45 -5.16 0.13
N THR A 138 0.82 -4.76 -1.08
CA THR A 138 2.03 -3.99 -1.35
C THR A 138 1.72 -2.92 -2.39
N ALA A 139 2.69 -2.05 -2.67
CA ALA A 139 2.54 -0.93 -3.57
C ALA A 139 3.48 -1.02 -4.78
N PRO A 140 3.12 -0.39 -5.92
CA PRO A 140 3.89 -0.49 -7.15
C PRO A 140 5.37 -0.18 -7.03
N HIS A 141 5.74 0.75 -6.15
CA HIS A 141 7.12 1.13 -5.93
C HIS A 141 7.97 0.06 -5.22
N TYR A 142 7.38 -0.85 -4.43
CA TYR A 142 8.15 -1.89 -3.73
C TYR A 142 8.56 -3.09 -4.58
N PHE A 143 7.90 -3.34 -5.71
CA PHE A 143 8.31 -4.39 -6.65
C PHE A 143 9.02 -3.87 -7.90
N THR A 144 9.08 -2.54 -8.08
CA THR A 144 9.73 -1.89 -9.22
C THR A 144 11.00 -1.14 -8.86
N LEU A 145 11.15 -0.64 -7.64
CA LEU A 145 12.32 0.12 -7.18
C LEU A 145 12.96 -0.53 -5.94
N THR A 146 14.19 -0.13 -5.66
CA THR A 146 14.94 -0.44 -4.43
C THR A 146 15.45 0.84 -3.78
N ASP A 147 16.07 0.71 -2.61
CA ASP A 147 16.75 1.80 -1.91
C ASP A 147 17.78 2.53 -2.77
N ALA A 148 18.33 1.89 -3.81
CA ALA A 148 19.22 2.53 -4.79
C ALA A 148 18.56 3.71 -5.52
N ALA A 149 17.24 3.72 -5.69
CA ALA A 149 16.52 4.84 -6.33
C ALA A 149 16.71 6.16 -5.57
N VAL A 150 16.99 6.11 -4.27
CA VAL A 150 17.26 7.30 -3.44
C VAL A 150 18.54 8.02 -3.87
N ILE A 151 19.51 7.31 -4.45
CA ILE A 151 20.78 7.91 -4.93
C ILE A 151 20.49 8.92 -6.04
N GLU A 152 19.63 8.54 -6.99
CA GLU A 152 19.34 9.34 -8.18
C GLU A 152 18.19 10.33 -7.95
N GLN A 153 17.16 9.89 -7.23
CA GLN A 153 15.90 10.63 -7.09
C GLN A 153 15.80 11.39 -5.76
N GLY A 154 16.71 11.14 -4.82
CA GLY A 154 16.71 11.77 -3.50
C GLY A 154 15.36 11.64 -2.79
N ALA A 155 14.83 12.77 -2.32
CA ALA A 155 13.56 12.83 -1.61
C ALA A 155 12.34 12.39 -2.44
N ALA A 156 12.42 12.39 -3.78
CA ALA A 156 11.33 11.90 -4.63
C ALA A 156 11.13 10.39 -4.52
N ALA A 157 12.15 9.64 -4.06
CA ALA A 157 12.07 8.22 -3.74
C ALA A 157 11.92 7.94 -2.22
N LYS A 158 11.59 8.97 -1.42
CA LYS A 158 11.36 8.85 0.02
C LYS A 158 9.88 8.64 0.34
N MET A 159 9.54 7.48 0.89
CA MET A 159 8.22 7.08 1.40
C MET A 159 8.36 6.17 2.62
N ASN A 160 7.24 5.78 3.23
CA ASN A 160 7.21 4.92 4.41
C ASN A 160 6.18 3.79 4.25
N PRO A 161 6.56 2.50 4.35
CA PRO A 161 7.92 1.97 4.52
C PRO A 161 8.90 2.44 3.43
N PRO A 162 10.20 2.57 3.71
CA PRO A 162 11.16 2.96 2.67
C PRO A 162 11.32 1.85 1.62
N LEU A 163 11.72 2.23 0.40
CA LEU A 163 12.21 1.26 -0.58
C LEU A 163 13.33 0.45 0.04
N ARG A 164 13.26 -0.88 -0.07
CA ARG A 164 14.17 -1.83 0.58
C ARG A 164 15.24 -2.34 -0.38
N SER A 165 15.97 -3.37 0.05
CA SER A 165 17.01 -4.01 -0.76
C SER A 165 16.44 -4.74 -1.99
N GLU A 166 17.31 -5.11 -2.93
CA GLU A 166 16.92 -5.95 -4.08
C GLU A 166 16.37 -7.32 -3.64
N GLN A 167 16.88 -7.87 -2.52
CA GLN A 167 16.36 -9.11 -1.95
C GLN A 167 14.90 -8.96 -1.52
N ASP A 168 14.56 -7.83 -0.88
CA ASP A 168 13.21 -7.54 -0.46
C ASP A 168 12.29 -7.30 -1.67
N ARG A 169 12.76 -6.56 -2.69
CA ARG A 169 12.02 -6.37 -3.96
C ARG A 169 11.67 -7.71 -4.62
N HIS A 170 12.63 -8.63 -4.69
CA HIS A 170 12.39 -9.97 -5.20
C HIS A 170 11.39 -10.76 -4.35
N ALA A 171 11.46 -10.66 -3.02
CA ALA A 171 10.50 -11.30 -2.14
C ALA A 171 9.08 -10.78 -2.37
N VAL A 172 8.90 -9.45 -2.55
CA VAL A 172 7.60 -8.84 -2.87
C VAL A 172 7.06 -9.38 -4.19
N ARG A 173 7.89 -9.43 -5.25
CA ARG A 173 7.50 -9.98 -6.56
C ARG A 173 7.05 -11.44 -6.46
N ALA A 174 7.82 -12.27 -5.77
CA ALA A 174 7.47 -13.67 -5.56
C ALA A 174 6.17 -13.84 -4.75
N ALA A 175 5.97 -12.98 -3.74
CA ALA A 175 4.79 -13.02 -2.87
C ALA A 175 3.50 -12.57 -3.57
N LEU A 176 3.59 -11.69 -4.57
CA LEU A 176 2.46 -11.37 -5.45
C LEU A 176 2.10 -12.55 -6.37
N ALA A 177 3.11 -13.27 -6.86
CA ALA A 177 2.94 -14.42 -7.75
C ALA A 177 2.36 -15.64 -7.02
N ASP A 178 2.82 -15.92 -5.80
CA ASP A 178 2.37 -17.06 -5.00
C ASP A 178 1.09 -16.82 -4.19
N GLY A 179 0.58 -15.57 -4.16
CA GLY A 179 -0.63 -15.18 -3.43
C GLY A 179 -0.43 -14.90 -1.93
N THR A 180 0.81 -14.87 -1.45
CA THR A 180 1.12 -14.41 -0.09
C THR A 180 0.69 -12.96 0.11
N LEU A 181 0.91 -12.10 -0.89
CA LEU A 181 0.35 -10.76 -0.96
C LEU A 181 -0.93 -10.80 -1.82
N ASP A 182 -2.03 -10.29 -1.26
CA ASP A 182 -3.37 -10.48 -1.79
C ASP A 182 -3.75 -9.45 -2.86
N CYS A 183 -3.32 -8.21 -2.70
CA CYS A 183 -3.67 -7.10 -3.59
C CYS A 183 -2.54 -6.06 -3.73
N ILE A 184 -2.73 -5.15 -4.68
CA ILE A 184 -1.89 -3.96 -4.87
C ILE A 184 -2.69 -2.73 -4.45
N ALA A 185 -2.12 -1.92 -3.56
CA ALA A 185 -2.64 -0.62 -3.17
C ALA A 185 -1.58 0.46 -3.40
N THR A 186 -2.01 1.66 -3.79
CA THR A 186 -1.06 2.66 -4.29
C THR A 186 -0.27 3.39 -3.23
N ASP A 187 -0.80 3.44 -2.00
CA ASP A 187 -0.38 4.36 -0.95
C ASP A 187 -0.16 5.80 -1.48
N HIS A 188 -1.20 6.35 -2.13
CA HIS A 188 -1.10 7.67 -2.76
C HIS A 188 -0.97 8.76 -1.69
N ALA A 189 0.26 9.27 -1.53
CA ALA A 189 0.63 10.26 -0.52
C ALA A 189 1.13 11.56 -1.18
N PRO A 190 0.23 12.48 -1.58
CA PRO A 190 0.58 13.73 -2.24
C PRO A 190 1.18 14.73 -1.26
N HIS A 191 2.31 15.35 -1.65
CA HIS A 191 2.97 16.42 -0.90
C HIS A 191 3.23 17.65 -1.79
N ALA A 192 3.39 18.83 -1.21
CA ALA A 192 3.73 20.02 -1.98
C ALA A 192 5.18 19.90 -2.53
N PRO A 193 5.47 20.48 -3.71
CA PRO A 193 6.82 20.47 -4.28
C PRO A 193 7.87 21.04 -3.31
N GLU A 194 7.54 22.09 -2.58
CA GLU A 194 8.43 22.77 -1.63
C GLU A 194 8.78 21.87 -0.44
N GLU A 195 7.83 21.06 0.03
CA GLU A 195 8.04 20.10 1.12
C GLU A 195 9.02 19.00 0.70
N LYS A 196 8.86 18.46 -0.52
CA LYS A 196 9.77 17.44 -1.06
C LYS A 196 11.15 18.01 -1.40
N ALA A 197 11.27 19.31 -1.66
CA ALA A 197 12.54 20.00 -1.90
C ALA A 197 13.37 20.24 -0.63
N ALA A 198 12.85 19.93 0.58
CA ALA A 198 13.53 20.18 1.86
C ALA A 198 14.81 19.35 2.10
N GLY A 199 15.15 18.46 1.16
CA GLY A 199 16.27 17.51 1.22
C GLY A 199 15.87 16.19 1.86
N LEU A 200 16.64 15.13 1.58
CA LEU A 200 16.30 13.75 1.94
C LEU A 200 15.95 13.58 3.43
N ALA A 201 16.71 14.18 4.35
CA ALA A 201 16.46 14.07 5.79
C ALA A 201 15.12 14.71 6.23
N ARG A 202 14.75 15.87 5.68
CA ARG A 202 13.62 16.68 6.17
C ARG A 202 12.35 16.53 5.34
N ALA A 203 12.46 16.13 4.08
CA ALA A 203 11.30 15.96 3.22
C ALA A 203 10.35 14.91 3.81
N PRO A 204 9.03 15.10 3.69
CA PRO A 204 8.06 14.14 4.19
C PRO A 204 8.10 12.83 3.39
N ASN A 205 7.71 11.75 4.06
CA ASN A 205 7.49 10.45 3.44
C ASN A 205 6.23 10.49 2.58
N GLY A 206 6.33 10.01 1.35
CA GLY A 206 5.17 9.82 0.48
C GLY A 206 5.44 10.19 -0.97
N ILE A 207 4.78 9.45 -1.85
CA ILE A 207 4.77 9.65 -3.30
C ILE A 207 3.35 9.48 -3.85
N ILE A 208 3.03 10.13 -4.96
CA ILE A 208 1.77 9.86 -5.66
C ILE A 208 1.84 8.55 -6.46
N GLY A 209 0.77 7.74 -6.38
CA GLY A 209 0.66 6.49 -7.15
C GLY A 209 -0.54 6.34 -8.10
N LEU A 210 -1.67 7.02 -7.89
CA LEU A 210 -2.94 6.75 -8.60
C LEU A 210 -2.81 6.69 -10.13
N GLU A 211 -2.17 7.69 -10.75
CA GLU A 211 -2.11 7.83 -12.21
C GLU A 211 -1.05 6.91 -12.86
N THR A 212 -0.16 6.32 -12.05
CA THR A 212 0.93 5.45 -12.52
C THR A 212 0.78 4.00 -12.07
N ALA A 213 -0.17 3.70 -11.19
CA ALA A 213 -0.23 2.41 -10.50
C ALA A 213 -0.32 1.22 -11.47
N PHE A 214 -1.30 1.23 -12.37
CA PHE A 214 -1.47 0.15 -13.34
C PHE A 214 -0.34 0.11 -14.39
N PRO A 215 0.05 1.23 -15.04
CA PRO A 215 1.17 1.22 -15.99
C PRO A 215 2.51 0.73 -15.42
N ILE A 216 2.83 1.11 -14.18
CA ILE A 216 4.04 0.62 -13.49
C ILE A 216 3.91 -0.88 -13.18
N SER A 217 2.71 -1.34 -12.80
CA SER A 217 2.47 -2.74 -12.47
C SER A 217 2.47 -3.68 -13.68
N MET A 218 2.30 -3.15 -14.90
CA MET A 218 2.47 -3.92 -16.14
C MET A 218 3.89 -4.47 -16.31
N GLU A 219 4.89 -3.94 -15.60
CA GLU A 219 6.23 -4.54 -15.52
C GLU A 219 6.19 -5.98 -15.00
N LEU A 220 5.31 -6.29 -14.05
CA LEU A 220 5.15 -7.67 -13.55
C LEU A 220 4.66 -8.63 -14.64
N VAL A 221 3.83 -8.14 -15.56
CA VAL A 221 3.33 -8.92 -16.70
C VAL A 221 4.41 -9.07 -17.75
N LYS A 222 5.09 -7.96 -18.09
CA LYS A 222 6.20 -7.93 -19.05
C LYS A 222 7.31 -8.90 -18.65
N ASP A 223 7.66 -8.93 -17.36
CA ASP A 223 8.73 -9.77 -16.83
C ASP A 223 8.26 -11.20 -16.50
N GLY A 224 7.01 -11.55 -16.80
CA GLY A 224 6.45 -12.89 -16.59
C GLY A 224 6.25 -13.29 -15.12
N VAL A 225 6.22 -12.33 -14.20
CA VAL A 225 5.98 -12.58 -12.76
C VAL A 225 4.54 -13.00 -12.50
N VAL A 226 3.58 -12.33 -13.15
CA VAL A 226 2.16 -12.68 -13.10
C VAL A 226 1.51 -12.52 -14.48
N PRO A 227 0.50 -13.31 -14.84
CA PRO A 227 -0.29 -13.05 -16.03
C PRO A 227 -1.14 -11.78 -15.87
N LEU A 228 -1.54 -11.16 -16.99
CA LEU A 228 -2.38 -9.95 -16.98
C LEU A 228 -3.69 -10.12 -16.19
N SER A 229 -4.31 -11.30 -16.27
CA SER A 229 -5.52 -11.62 -15.50
C SER A 229 -5.31 -11.51 -14.00
N ARG A 230 -4.17 -12.00 -13.50
CA ARG A 230 -3.80 -11.88 -12.08
C ARG A 230 -3.50 -10.44 -11.71
N LEU A 231 -2.82 -9.68 -12.58
CA LEU A 231 -2.62 -8.25 -12.34
C LEU A 231 -3.95 -7.48 -12.20
N ILE A 232 -4.92 -7.76 -13.07
CA ILE A 232 -6.26 -7.18 -12.97
C ILE A 232 -6.94 -7.58 -11.66
N GLU A 233 -6.86 -8.85 -11.26
CA GLU A 233 -7.42 -9.34 -9.99
C GLU A 233 -6.84 -8.60 -8.78
N LEU A 234 -5.51 -8.38 -8.76
CA LEU A 234 -4.79 -7.67 -7.69
C LEU A 234 -5.28 -6.23 -7.48
N PHE A 235 -5.86 -5.58 -8.50
CA PHE A 235 -6.42 -4.23 -8.44
C PHE A 235 -7.95 -4.18 -8.31
N THR A 236 -8.65 -5.31 -8.47
CA THR A 236 -10.12 -5.34 -8.57
C THR A 236 -10.74 -6.30 -7.56
N ALA A 237 -10.88 -7.58 -7.92
CA ALA A 237 -11.60 -8.56 -7.12
C ALA A 237 -10.93 -8.86 -5.78
N ALA A 238 -9.59 -8.85 -5.72
CA ALA A 238 -8.87 -9.13 -4.47
C ALA A 238 -9.11 -8.06 -3.38
N PRO A 239 -8.84 -6.76 -3.60
CA PRO A 239 -9.13 -5.74 -2.59
C PRO A 239 -10.63 -5.63 -2.27
N ALA A 240 -11.50 -5.85 -3.27
CA ALA A 240 -12.94 -5.86 -3.02
C ALA A 240 -13.38 -7.00 -2.07
N ARG A 241 -12.81 -8.21 -2.19
CA ARG A 241 -13.08 -9.30 -1.23
C ARG A 241 -12.62 -8.97 0.17
N ILE A 242 -11.43 -8.37 0.32
CA ILE A 242 -10.85 -8.01 1.63
C ILE A 242 -11.76 -7.01 2.36
N LEU A 243 -12.31 -6.03 1.63
CA LEU A 243 -13.16 -4.98 2.18
C LEU A 243 -14.66 -5.31 2.14
N GLY A 244 -15.06 -6.48 1.61
CA GLY A 244 -16.47 -6.86 1.46
C GLY A 244 -17.26 -5.96 0.49
N LEU A 245 -16.61 -5.45 -0.55
CA LEU A 245 -17.18 -4.51 -1.54
C LEU A 245 -17.71 -5.24 -2.79
N PRO A 246 -18.72 -4.68 -3.48
CA PRO A 246 -19.17 -5.22 -4.75
C PRO A 246 -18.07 -5.05 -5.81
N CYS A 247 -17.83 -6.10 -6.59
CA CYS A 247 -16.88 -6.09 -7.71
C CYS A 247 -17.28 -7.12 -8.77
N GLY A 248 -16.97 -6.82 -10.02
CA GLY A 248 -17.11 -7.74 -11.15
C GLY A 248 -17.76 -7.09 -12.37
N LEU A 249 -17.53 -7.70 -13.54
CA LEU A 249 -18.12 -7.30 -14.81
C LEU A 249 -19.09 -8.38 -15.28
N PHE A 250 -20.34 -8.26 -14.86
CA PHE A 250 -21.43 -9.17 -15.25
C PHE A 250 -22.76 -8.41 -15.33
N PRO A 251 -23.74 -8.89 -16.12
CA PRO A 251 -25.04 -8.24 -16.21
C PRO A 251 -25.69 -8.05 -14.84
N GLY A 252 -26.11 -6.81 -14.54
CA GLY A 252 -26.71 -6.44 -13.26
C GLY A 252 -25.72 -5.88 -12.22
N ALA A 253 -24.41 -6.01 -12.43
CA ALA A 253 -23.43 -5.31 -11.62
C ALA A 253 -23.46 -3.79 -11.91
N PRO A 254 -23.02 -2.93 -10.96
CA PRO A 254 -22.80 -1.52 -11.24
C PRO A 254 -21.83 -1.34 -12.42
N ALA A 255 -22.13 -0.40 -13.32
CA ALA A 255 -21.29 -0.08 -14.47
C ALA A 255 -20.07 0.76 -14.06
N ASP A 256 -19.21 0.16 -13.23
CA ASP A 256 -17.91 0.67 -12.81
C ASP A 256 -16.83 -0.05 -13.64
N VAL A 257 -16.30 0.64 -14.65
CA VAL A 257 -15.45 0.04 -15.70
C VAL A 257 -14.24 0.92 -15.94
N ALA A 258 -13.06 0.31 -16.02
CA ALA A 258 -11.85 0.94 -16.52
C ALA A 258 -11.47 0.31 -17.87
N VAL A 259 -11.16 1.15 -18.85
CA VAL A 259 -10.63 0.73 -20.15
C VAL A 259 -9.18 1.18 -20.21
N PHE A 260 -8.29 0.28 -20.60
CA PHE A 260 -6.87 0.56 -20.78
C PHE A 260 -6.38 -0.04 -22.08
N ASP A 261 -5.36 0.58 -22.67
CA ASP A 261 -4.65 0.05 -23.82
C ASP A 261 -3.32 -0.56 -23.35
N PRO A 262 -3.14 -1.90 -23.44
CA PRO A 262 -1.93 -2.58 -22.98
C PRO A 262 -0.67 -2.24 -23.79
N GLU A 263 -0.82 -1.78 -25.04
CA GLU A 263 0.29 -1.57 -25.96
C GLU A 263 0.76 -0.12 -26.05
N VAL A 264 -0.08 0.83 -25.65
CA VAL A 264 0.29 2.26 -25.65
C VAL A 264 1.45 2.50 -24.70
N GLU A 265 2.58 2.89 -25.28
CA GLU A 265 3.75 3.42 -24.58
C GLU A 265 3.62 4.91 -24.32
N PHE A 266 4.05 5.35 -23.14
CA PHE A 266 4.18 6.77 -22.82
C PHE A 266 5.25 6.99 -21.76
N VAL A 267 5.76 8.21 -21.70
CA VAL A 267 6.68 8.65 -20.65
C VAL A 267 5.86 9.23 -19.50
N VAL A 268 6.17 8.81 -18.28
CA VAL A 268 5.55 9.36 -17.07
C VAL A 268 5.98 10.82 -16.92
N GLU A 269 5.01 11.72 -17.09
CA GLU A 269 5.23 13.16 -16.98
C GLU A 269 4.30 13.73 -15.89
N PRO A 270 4.78 13.91 -14.65
CA PRO A 270 3.93 14.37 -13.55
C PRO A 270 3.26 15.72 -13.83
N SER A 271 3.84 16.59 -14.66
CA SER A 271 3.27 17.88 -15.05
C SER A 271 1.82 17.74 -15.58
N LEU A 272 1.51 16.64 -16.28
CA LEU A 272 0.24 16.33 -16.91
C LEU A 272 -0.80 15.72 -15.96
N PHE A 273 -0.39 15.41 -14.72
CA PHE A 273 -1.24 14.72 -13.75
C PHE A 273 -2.40 15.57 -13.24
N LYS A 274 -3.52 14.91 -12.99
CA LYS A 274 -4.73 15.49 -12.38
C LYS A 274 -4.57 15.66 -10.87
N SER A 275 -3.73 14.87 -10.20
CA SER A 275 -3.34 15.13 -8.81
C SER A 275 -2.85 16.57 -8.64
N ARG A 276 -2.96 17.15 -7.44
CA ARG A 276 -2.34 18.47 -7.16
C ARG A 276 -0.83 18.36 -6.96
N SER A 277 -0.33 17.18 -6.64
CA SER A 277 1.08 16.94 -6.38
C SER A 277 1.81 16.41 -7.62
N ARG A 278 3.14 16.46 -7.58
CA ARG A 278 4.07 16.02 -8.62
C ARG A 278 5.18 15.11 -8.08
N ASN A 279 5.08 14.68 -6.81
CA ASN A 279 6.12 13.91 -6.10
C ASN A 279 6.13 12.42 -6.53
N SER A 280 6.73 12.12 -7.67
CA SER A 280 6.86 10.75 -8.16
C SER A 280 8.30 10.41 -8.53
N PRO A 281 8.85 9.26 -8.09
CA PRO A 281 10.16 8.78 -8.50
C PRO A 281 10.16 8.20 -9.93
N PHE A 282 8.99 8.10 -10.55
CA PHE A 282 8.83 7.53 -11.90
C PHE A 282 8.88 8.58 -13.00
N CYS A 283 9.13 9.86 -12.69
CA CYS A 283 9.24 10.93 -13.69
C CYS A 283 10.26 10.56 -14.78
N GLY A 284 9.88 10.70 -16.05
CA GLY A 284 10.73 10.36 -17.20
C GLY A 284 10.80 8.86 -17.53
N ARG A 285 10.15 7.99 -16.75
CA ARG A 285 10.14 6.54 -17.01
C ARG A 285 9.18 6.21 -18.16
N SER A 286 9.63 5.40 -19.12
CA SER A 286 8.76 4.84 -20.16
C SER A 286 7.95 3.65 -19.60
N VAL A 287 6.64 3.65 -19.82
CA VAL A 287 5.68 2.65 -19.31
C VAL A 287 4.65 2.30 -20.39
N ARG A 288 3.93 1.19 -20.19
CA ARG A 288 2.82 0.69 -21.04
C ARG A 288 1.55 0.47 -20.22
N GLY A 289 0.39 0.28 -20.87
CA GLY A 289 -0.86 0.00 -20.16
C GLY A 289 -1.62 1.26 -19.75
N ARG A 290 -1.76 2.22 -20.67
CA ARG A 290 -2.38 3.52 -20.39
C ARG A 290 -3.89 3.35 -20.17
N ALA A 291 -4.41 3.90 -19.08
CA ALA A 291 -5.86 4.06 -18.93
C ALA A 291 -6.39 5.06 -19.97
N VAL A 292 -7.41 4.67 -20.71
CA VAL A 292 -8.01 5.49 -21.80
C VAL A 292 -9.43 5.94 -21.46
N MET A 293 -10.12 5.25 -20.56
CA MET A 293 -11.45 5.65 -20.11
C MET A 293 -11.74 5.09 -18.72
N THR A 294 -12.48 5.85 -17.91
CA THR A 294 -13.06 5.34 -16.66
C THR A 294 -14.53 5.71 -16.57
N ILE A 295 -15.34 4.74 -16.19
CA ILE A 295 -16.80 4.83 -16.06
C ILE A 295 -17.16 4.47 -14.62
N VAL A 296 -18.01 5.28 -13.99
CA VAL A 296 -18.52 5.02 -12.63
C VAL A 296 -20.04 5.15 -12.64
N GLY A 297 -20.74 4.06 -12.31
CA GLY A 297 -22.19 3.98 -12.35
C GLY A 297 -22.77 4.31 -13.73
N GLY A 298 -22.09 3.93 -14.81
CA GLY A 298 -22.51 4.18 -16.20
C GLY A 298 -22.18 5.58 -16.72
N ARG A 299 -21.54 6.44 -15.94
CA ARG A 299 -21.10 7.78 -16.36
C ARG A 299 -19.60 7.79 -16.62
N ILE A 300 -19.19 8.26 -17.80
CA ILE A 300 -17.78 8.53 -18.11
C ILE A 300 -17.28 9.64 -17.20
N VAL A 301 -16.19 9.38 -16.47
CA VAL A 301 -15.56 10.30 -15.51
C VAL A 301 -14.13 10.69 -15.88
N PHE A 302 -13.52 9.95 -16.81
CA PHE A 302 -12.19 10.20 -17.36
C PHE A 302 -12.12 9.67 -18.81
N GLU A 303 -11.46 10.44 -19.68
CA GLU A 303 -11.11 10.17 -21.08
C GLU A 303 -9.85 10.98 -21.44
#